data_AF-A0A925AZ82-F1
#
_entry.id   AF-A0A925AZ82-F1
#
_cell.length_a   1.000
_cell.length_b   1.000
_cell.length_c   1.000
_cell.angle_alpha   90.00
_cell.angle_beta   90.00
_cell.angle_gamma   90.00
#
_symmetry.space_group_name_H-M   'P 1'
#
loop_
_entity.id
_entity.type
_entity.pdbx_description
1 polymer ?
#
loop_
_entity_poly.entity_id
_entity_poly.type
_entity_poly.pdbx_seq_one_letter_code
_entity_poly.pdbx_strand_id
1 'polypeptide(L)'
;IAPSGSDVVIVVIRQKDGSTSKREINLDTMISSGDMLENLALGNGDLIYVPRAQMFYIYGEVQKPGAYRLERNMTVMQALSVGGGLTVRGTERAVRLHRRDSRGTVQIIETKLTDSLQEHDVVFVRESLF
;
A
#
# COMPACT_ATOMS: atom_id res chain seq x y z
N ILE A 1 -14.31 6.64 -2.69
CA ILE A 1 -13.09 7.30 -2.15
C ILE A 1 -12.29 7.77 -3.36
N ALA A 2 -11.65 8.95 -3.32
CA ALA A 2 -10.78 9.36 -4.43
C ALA A 2 -9.67 8.32 -4.64
N PRO A 3 -9.16 8.10 -5.88
CA PRO A 3 -8.15 7.07 -6.14
C PRO A 3 -6.88 7.16 -5.26
N SER A 4 -6.58 8.37 -4.75
CA SER A 4 -5.44 8.66 -3.87
C SER A 4 -5.71 8.45 -2.37
N GLY A 5 -6.94 8.16 -1.97
CA GLY A 5 -7.33 7.97 -0.56
C GLY A 5 -7.29 6.50 -0.16
N SER A 6 -6.90 6.22 1.08
CA SER A 6 -6.89 4.86 1.65
C SER A 6 -8.31 4.29 1.79
N ASP A 7 -8.44 2.97 1.71
CA ASP A 7 -9.69 2.28 2.07
C ASP A 7 -9.89 2.18 3.59
N VAL A 8 -8.85 2.51 4.35
CA VAL A 8 -8.92 2.65 5.81
C VAL A 8 -9.23 4.10 6.14
N VAL A 9 -10.33 4.32 6.86
CA VAL A 9 -10.73 5.63 7.39
C VAL A 9 -10.48 5.67 8.88
N ILE A 10 -9.96 6.79 9.35
CA ILE A 10 -9.74 7.05 10.76
C ILE A 10 -10.87 7.93 11.25
N VAL A 11 -11.61 7.44 12.24
CA VAL A 11 -12.63 8.21 12.95
C VAL A 11 -12.11 8.54 14.35
N VAL A 12 -12.09 9.82 14.69
CA VAL A 12 -11.78 10.32 16.04
C VAL A 12 -13.09 10.76 16.67
N ILE A 13 -13.54 10.01 17.67
CA ILE A 13 -14.79 10.26 18.40
C ILE A 13 -14.46 11.02 19.68
N ARG A 14 -15.15 12.13 19.91
CA ARG A 14 -15.01 12.92 21.13
C ARG A 14 -15.94 12.40 22.23
N GLN A 15 -15.36 12.04 23.37
CA GLN A 15 -16.11 11.58 24.53
C GLN A 15 -16.61 12.76 25.37
N LYS A 16 -17.65 12.52 26.19
CA LYS A 16 -18.26 13.54 27.07
C LYS A 16 -17.29 14.08 28.13
N ASP A 17 -16.27 13.32 28.51
CA ASP A 17 -15.21 13.71 29.43
C ASP A 17 -14.12 14.58 28.78
N GLY A 18 -14.25 14.88 27.48
CA GLY A 18 -13.30 15.65 26.70
C GLY A 18 -12.17 14.82 26.08
N SER A 19 -12.07 13.52 26.40
CA SER A 19 -11.11 12.62 25.76
C SER A 19 -11.51 12.28 24.31
N THR A 20 -10.59 11.73 23.54
CA THR A 20 -10.86 11.27 22.17
C THR A 20 -10.51 9.80 22.02
N SER A 21 -11.30 9.09 21.22
CA SER A 21 -11.03 7.70 20.85
C SER A 21 -10.83 7.60 19.34
N LYS A 22 -9.73 6.97 18.92
CA LYS A 22 -9.43 6.70 17.51
C LYS A 22 -9.95 5.31 17.15
N ARG A 23 -10.65 5.22 16.01
CA ARG A 23 -11.10 3.97 15.39
C ARG A 23 -10.62 3.95 13.94
N GLU A 24 -10.04 2.84 13.53
CA GLU A 24 -9.68 2.58 12.14
C GLU A 24 -10.76 1.67 11.56
N ILE A 25 -11.40 2.12 10.49
CA ILE A 25 -12.50 1.42 9.82
C ILE A 25 -12.01 1.02 8.45
N ASN A 26 -12.10 -0.26 8.13
CA ASN A 26 -11.84 -0.74 6.79
C ASN A 26 -13.11 -0.69 5.94
N LEU A 27 -13.20 0.30 5.04
CA LEU A 27 -14.39 0.51 4.23
C LEU A 27 -14.60 -0.60 3.20
N ASP A 28 -13.54 -1.23 2.71
CA ASP A 28 -13.66 -2.33 1.75
C ASP A 28 -14.42 -3.50 2.36
N THR A 29 -14.07 -3.92 3.58
CA THR A 29 -14.81 -4.98 4.27
C THR A 29 -16.22 -4.51 4.61
N MET A 30 -16.39 -3.31 5.17
CA MET A 30 -17.71 -2.83 5.60
C MET A 30 -18.74 -2.76 4.45
N ILE A 31 -18.29 -2.38 3.25
CA ILE A 31 -19.16 -2.26 2.08
C ILE A 31 -19.32 -3.62 1.39
N SER A 32 -18.23 -4.37 1.19
CA SER A 32 -18.24 -5.60 0.40
C SER A 32 -18.88 -6.78 1.13
N SER A 33 -18.71 -6.90 2.45
CA SER A 33 -19.35 -7.96 3.24
C SER A 33 -20.73 -7.58 3.76
N GLY A 34 -21.11 -6.29 3.69
CA GLY A 34 -22.31 -5.76 4.33
C GLY A 34 -22.26 -5.82 5.86
N ASP A 35 -21.09 -6.10 6.42
CA ASP A 35 -20.89 -6.22 7.86
C ASP A 35 -20.85 -4.83 8.50
N MET A 36 -21.95 -4.46 9.13
CA MET A 36 -22.12 -3.19 9.84
C MET A 36 -21.62 -3.25 11.29
N LEU A 37 -20.86 -4.28 11.70
CA LEU A 37 -20.27 -4.35 13.05
C LEU A 37 -19.39 -3.14 13.38
N GLU A 38 -18.77 -2.51 12.38
CA GLU A 38 -17.98 -1.29 12.52
C GLU A 38 -18.78 0.00 12.24
N ASN A 39 -20.11 -0.07 12.13
CA ASN A 39 -20.94 1.12 11.91
C ASN A 39 -20.99 1.97 13.19
N LEU A 40 -20.27 3.10 13.16
CA LEU A 40 -20.18 4.02 14.29
C LEU A 40 -21.21 5.15 14.15
N ALA A 41 -22.01 5.36 15.20
CA ALA A 41 -22.83 6.55 15.31
C ALA A 41 -21.93 7.77 15.54
N LEU A 42 -21.94 8.70 14.58
CA LEU A 42 -21.16 9.94 14.65
C LEU A 42 -21.95 11.05 15.34
N GLY A 43 -21.24 11.87 16.12
CA GLY A 43 -21.79 13.02 16.82
C GLY A 43 -21.14 14.34 16.43
N ASN A 44 -21.71 15.43 16.93
CA ASN A 44 -21.12 16.76 16.76
C ASN A 44 -19.74 16.83 17.41
N GLY A 45 -18.74 17.24 16.64
CA GLY A 45 -17.36 17.38 17.11
C GLY A 45 -16.46 16.18 16.83
N ASP A 46 -16.97 15.12 16.20
CA ASP A 46 -16.15 14.02 15.70
C ASP A 46 -15.38 14.42 14.43
N LEU A 47 -14.19 13.84 14.25
CA LEU A 47 -13.34 14.08 13.09
C LEU A 47 -13.19 12.79 12.27
N ILE A 48 -13.55 12.87 10.99
CA ILE A 48 -13.27 11.81 10.02
C ILE A 48 -12.04 12.22 9.21
N TYR A 49 -11.03 11.37 9.22
CA TYR A 49 -9.79 11.56 8.48
C TYR A 49 -9.57 10.37 7.54
N VAL A 50 -9.44 10.65 6.25
CA VAL A 50 -9.10 9.65 5.24
C VAL A 50 -7.61 9.83 4.90
N PRO A 51 -6.71 8.95 5.37
CA PRO A 51 -5.31 9.02 4.99
C PRO A 51 -5.12 8.79 3.50
N ARG A 52 -3.95 9.16 2.98
CA ARG A 52 -3.56 8.79 1.62
C ARG A 52 -3.43 7.27 1.51
N ALA A 53 -3.72 6.75 0.31
CA ALA A 53 -3.48 5.37 -0.01
C ALA A 53 -1.98 5.05 0.15
N GLN A 54 -1.68 3.88 0.69
CA GLN A 54 -0.31 3.37 0.72
C GLN A 54 0.16 3.15 -0.72
N MET A 55 1.43 3.48 -0.98
CA MET A 55 2.00 3.42 -2.32
C MET A 55 3.31 2.62 -2.32
N PHE A 56 3.61 2.00 -3.46
CA PHE A 56 4.92 1.46 -3.79
C PHE A 56 5.34 1.95 -5.19
N TYR A 57 6.60 1.74 -5.54
CA TYR A 57 7.16 2.26 -6.79
C TYR A 57 7.82 1.14 -7.59
N ILE A 58 7.71 1.19 -8.91
CA ILE A 58 8.41 0.28 -9.81
C ILE A 58 9.21 1.09 -10.83
N TYR A 59 10.46 0.72 -11.06
CA TYR A 59 11.28 1.33 -12.11
C TYR A 59 12.33 0.36 -12.67
N GLY A 60 12.94 0.75 -13.80
CA GLY A 60 13.88 -0.08 -14.55
C GLY A 60 13.21 -0.82 -15.70
N GLU A 61 13.62 -2.07 -15.95
CA GLU A 61 13.16 -2.92 -17.06
C GLU A 61 11.76 -3.53 -16.84
N VAL A 62 10.77 -2.65 -16.67
CA VAL A 62 9.34 -2.95 -16.57
C VAL A 62 8.58 -2.18 -17.67
N GLN A 63 7.45 -2.71 -18.15
CA GLN A 63 6.68 -2.07 -19.23
C GLN A 63 6.14 -0.68 -18.86
N LYS A 64 5.68 -0.51 -17.61
CA LYS A 64 5.10 0.74 -17.10
C LYS A 64 5.74 1.11 -15.75
N PRO A 65 6.88 1.80 -15.74
CA PRO A 65 7.45 2.30 -14.50
C PRO A 65 6.57 3.40 -13.91
N GLY A 66 6.53 3.52 -12.58
CA GLY A 66 5.70 4.52 -11.91
C GLY A 66 5.38 4.20 -10.45
N ALA A 67 4.53 5.04 -9.88
CA ALA A 67 3.96 4.87 -8.54
C ALA A 67 2.62 4.12 -8.64
N TYR A 68 2.43 3.15 -7.77
CA TYR A 68 1.26 2.29 -7.73
C TYR A 68 0.71 2.22 -6.31
N ARG A 69 -0.61 2.10 -6.21
CA ARG A 69 -1.28 1.85 -4.96
C ARG A 69 -0.92 0.46 -4.43
N LEU A 70 -0.57 0.39 -3.16
CA LEU A 70 -0.30 -0.86 -2.47
C LEU A 70 -1.62 -1.45 -1.96
N GLU A 71 -1.97 -2.61 -2.50
CA GLU A 71 -3.10 -3.40 -2.03
C GLU A 71 -2.71 -4.33 -0.88
N ARG A 72 -3.71 -4.82 -0.14
CA ARG A 72 -3.47 -5.75 0.98
C ARG A 72 -2.81 -7.04 0.47
N ASN A 73 -1.78 -7.47 1.19
CA ASN A 73 -1.02 -8.69 0.88
C ASN A 73 -0.43 -8.73 -0.53
N MET A 74 -0.20 -7.56 -1.14
CA MET A 74 0.36 -7.47 -2.48
C MET A 74 1.78 -8.01 -2.53
N THR A 75 2.07 -8.87 -3.49
CA THR A 75 3.40 -9.45 -3.69
C THR A 75 4.21 -8.74 -4.77
N VAL A 76 5.51 -8.99 -4.82
CA VAL A 76 6.39 -8.51 -5.90
C VAL A 76 5.88 -8.96 -7.28
N MET A 77 5.35 -10.18 -7.40
CA MET A 77 4.75 -10.68 -8.65
C MET A 77 3.55 -9.83 -9.09
N GLN A 78 2.66 -9.52 -8.15
CA GLN A 78 1.48 -8.71 -8.43
C GLN A 78 1.88 -7.28 -8.78
N ALA A 79 2.91 -6.73 -8.11
CA ALA A 79 3.50 -5.45 -8.48
C ALA A 79 4.00 -5.42 -9.92
N LEU A 80 4.83 -6.39 -10.32
CA LEU A 80 5.29 -6.48 -11.71
C LEU A 80 4.11 -6.60 -12.68
N SER A 81 3.07 -7.36 -12.31
CA SER A 81 1.88 -7.55 -13.13
C SER A 81 1.11 -6.23 -13.35
N VAL A 82 0.88 -5.43 -12.31
CA VAL A 82 0.23 -4.10 -12.47
C VAL A 82 1.13 -3.12 -13.21
N GLY A 83 2.46 -3.27 -13.11
CA GLY A 83 3.46 -2.59 -13.93
C GLY A 83 3.48 -3.04 -15.39
N GLY A 84 2.63 -3.97 -15.80
CA GLY A 84 2.56 -4.49 -17.18
C GLY A 84 3.57 -5.59 -17.50
N GLY A 85 4.26 -6.12 -16.49
CA GLY A 85 5.29 -7.15 -16.63
C GLY A 85 6.67 -6.58 -17.00
N LEU A 86 7.63 -7.48 -17.17
CA LEU A 86 9.00 -7.15 -17.53
C LEU A 86 9.10 -6.70 -19.00
N THR A 87 10.11 -5.89 -19.31
CA THR A 87 10.50 -5.66 -20.72
C THR A 87 11.20 -6.89 -21.30
N VAL A 88 11.47 -6.89 -22.60
CA VAL A 88 12.26 -7.95 -23.27
C VAL A 88 13.68 -8.05 -22.71
N ARG A 89 14.19 -6.98 -22.09
CA ARG A 89 15.51 -6.92 -21.45
C ARG A 89 15.48 -7.18 -19.95
N GLY A 90 14.30 -7.21 -19.34
CA GLY A 90 14.13 -7.48 -17.92
C GLY A 90 14.19 -8.97 -17.60
N THR A 91 14.60 -9.31 -16.38
CA THR A 91 14.59 -10.69 -15.88
C THR A 91 14.19 -10.74 -14.41
N GLU A 92 13.41 -11.75 -14.04
CA GLU A 92 12.96 -11.98 -12.66
C GLU A 92 14.14 -12.14 -11.68
N ARG A 93 15.26 -12.72 -12.17
CA ARG A 93 16.48 -12.91 -11.36
C ARG A 93 17.16 -11.60 -10.96
N ALA A 94 16.88 -10.53 -11.67
CA ALA A 94 17.50 -9.23 -11.46
C ALA A 94 16.56 -8.23 -10.76
N VAL A 95 15.45 -8.73 -10.21
CA VAL A 95 14.53 -7.95 -9.38
C VAL A 95 15.15 -7.74 -7.99
N ARG A 96 15.18 -6.48 -7.56
CA ARG A 96 15.65 -6.07 -6.24
C ARG A 96 14.56 -5.27 -5.54
N LEU A 97 14.42 -5.48 -4.24
CA LEU A 97 13.49 -4.73 -3.42
C LEU A 97 14.27 -3.74 -2.57
N HIS A 98 14.02 -2.46 -2.75
CA HIS A 98 14.58 -1.43 -1.89
C HIS A 98 13.54 -1.08 -0.83
N ARG A 99 13.85 -1.45 0.42
CA ARG A 99 12.95 -1.24 1.56
C ARG A 99 13.60 -0.33 2.58
N ARG A 100 12.84 0.66 3.06
CA ARG A 100 13.28 1.54 4.14
C ARG A 100 13.07 0.84 5.48
N ASP A 101 14.12 0.74 6.29
CA ASP A 101 14.00 0.23 7.66
C ASP A 101 13.42 1.29 8.62
N SER A 102 13.18 0.88 9.86
CA SER A 102 12.63 1.76 10.92
C SER A 102 13.53 2.95 11.26
N ARG A 103 14.81 2.94 10.87
CA ARG A 103 15.77 4.05 11.07
C ARG A 103 15.84 4.96 9.85
N GLY A 104 15.08 4.67 8.79
CA GLY A 104 15.06 5.44 7.56
C GLY A 104 16.14 5.04 6.56
N THR A 105 16.91 3.97 6.79
CA THR A 105 17.95 3.53 5.87
C THR A 105 17.35 2.63 4.79
N VAL A 106 17.72 2.85 3.53
CA VAL A 106 17.25 2.00 2.42
C VAL A 106 18.15 0.77 2.34
N GLN A 107 17.55 -0.41 2.47
CA GLN A 107 18.20 -1.70 2.32
C GLN A 107 17.82 -2.31 0.98
N ILE A 108 18.81 -2.87 0.28
CA ILE A 108 18.61 -3.60 -0.96
C ILE A 108 18.47 -5.08 -0.59
N ILE A 109 17.26 -5.61 -0.80
CA ILE A 109 16.90 -6.97 -0.44
C ILE A 109 16.80 -7.79 -1.73
N GLU A 110 17.47 -8.95 -1.74
CA GLU A 110 17.21 -9.98 -2.71
C GLU A 110 15.85 -10.61 -2.41
N THR A 111 14.91 -10.47 -3.35
CA THR A 111 13.50 -10.78 -3.13
C THR A 111 13.03 -11.92 -4.02
N LYS A 112 12.08 -12.69 -3.53
CA LYS A 112 11.30 -13.65 -4.31
C LYS A 112 10.04 -12.98 -4.80
N LEU A 113 9.51 -13.45 -5.92
CA LEU A 113 8.25 -12.95 -6.48
C LEU A 113 7.05 -13.10 -5.53
N THR A 114 7.14 -14.02 -4.57
CA THR A 114 6.12 -14.28 -3.54
C THR A 114 6.23 -13.37 -2.33
N ASP A 115 7.31 -12.58 -2.20
CA ASP A 115 7.49 -11.73 -1.04
C ASP A 115 6.47 -10.59 -1.03
N SER A 116 5.92 -10.32 0.16
CA SER A 116 4.97 -9.23 0.35
C SER A 116 5.66 -7.87 0.31
N LEU A 117 5.01 -6.94 -0.36
CA LEU A 117 5.40 -5.53 -0.41
C LEU A 117 4.89 -4.78 0.82
N GLN A 118 5.61 -3.71 1.13
CA GLN A 118 5.33 -2.76 2.19
C GLN A 118 5.21 -1.35 1.62
N GLU A 119 4.61 -0.46 2.40
CA GLU A 119 4.49 0.94 2.04
C GLU A 119 5.88 1.54 1.77
N HIS A 120 5.98 2.33 0.69
CA HIS A 120 7.20 2.97 0.22
C HIS A 120 8.30 2.03 -0.30
N ASP A 121 8.00 0.75 -0.48
CA ASP A 121 8.91 -0.15 -1.18
C ASP A 121 9.15 0.34 -2.62
N VAL A 122 10.37 0.09 -3.10
CA VAL A 122 10.73 0.32 -4.49
C VAL A 122 11.19 -0.98 -5.10
N VAL A 123 10.44 -1.47 -6.10
CA VAL A 123 10.79 -2.62 -6.91
C VAL A 123 11.64 -2.15 -8.08
N PHE A 124 12.91 -2.56 -8.09
CA PHE A 124 13.84 -2.22 -9.14
C PHE A 124 14.12 -3.45 -10.00
N VAL A 125 13.90 -3.33 -11.31
CA VAL A 125 14.24 -4.36 -12.29
C VAL A 125 15.47 -3.93 -13.07
N ARG A 126 16.58 -4.64 -12.92
CA ARG A 126 17.78 -4.39 -13.72
C ARG A 126 17.68 -5.04 -15.10
N GLU A 127 18.44 -4.50 -16.04
CA GLU A 127 18.72 -5.14 -17.33
C GLU A 127 19.40 -6.50 -17.13
N SER A 128 18.95 -7.49 -17.90
CA SER A 128 19.56 -8.80 -17.99
C SER A 128 20.87 -8.69 -18.75
N LEU A 129 21.98 -8.95 -18.05
CA LEU A 129 23.27 -9.17 -18.69
C LEU A 129 23.27 -10.61 -19.21
N PHE A 130 23.26 -10.77 -20.54
CA PHE A 130 23.36 -12.07 -21.20
C PHE A 130 24.65 -12.81 -20.84
#